data_AF-A0A409YPM4-F1
#
_entry.id   AF-A0A409YPM4-F1
#
_cell.length_a   1.000
_cell.length_b   1.000
_cell.length_c   1.000
_cell.angle_alpha   90.00
_cell.angle_beta   90.00
_cell.angle_gamma   90.00
#
_symmetry.space_group_name_H-M   'P 1'
#
loop_
_entity.id
_entity.type
_entity.pdbx_description
1 polymer ?
#
loop_
_entity_poly.entity_id
_entity_poly.type
_entity_poly.pdbx_seq_one_letter_code
_entity_poly.pdbx_strand_id
1 'polypeptide(L)'
;MSSVPSSSASTNGIVTHSNGSSSHGEISTTESSFDPNNIASSPSSSTYPVNGFSQLPYQNSHNEEIVSHLYHAGFQTGNYSDTILHVHQNVYRLHAIILSRSPLLAHLMSTSPQTGGQRVIYVNLDQEPEVTQEGFAIALGYLYSAVSLNLIRPENARAVLAAACYLGGMDDMCQYAYNVCRQSLSVETIGTWLEFVDPARSTTPDQAPTTVFGQYAQRLRDDVFHFLVVTLPEVLEVQRPQDPSSGTNGRDVLLQIYSGVPFEMFKSAVESPTFMIGTDRDRFKFAKDAIELRKRGIARGLEETVVLAFGQGGNGGGSGGSAVHVTRKMRKRALWKVNS
;
A
#
# COMPACT_ATOMS: atom_id res chain seq x y z
N MET A 1 -53.29 -6.60 13.26
CA MET A 1 -52.18 -7.47 12.84
C MET A 1 -50.91 -6.67 13.04
N SER A 2 -50.18 -6.97 14.11
CA SER A 2 -49.02 -6.20 14.56
C SER A 2 -47.76 -6.71 13.87
N SER A 3 -47.06 -5.84 13.14
CA SER A 3 -45.75 -6.14 12.57
C SER A 3 -44.65 -5.80 13.57
N VAL A 4 -43.89 -6.81 13.94
CA VAL A 4 -42.71 -6.73 14.80
C VAL A 4 -41.56 -6.15 13.99
N PRO A 5 -40.80 -5.15 14.49
CA PRO A 5 -39.58 -4.71 13.82
C PRO A 5 -38.45 -5.70 14.10
N SER A 6 -37.92 -6.32 13.04
CA SER A 6 -36.69 -7.11 13.09
C SER A 6 -35.51 -6.23 13.48
N SER A 7 -34.93 -6.49 14.65
CA SER A 7 -33.68 -5.91 15.12
C SER A 7 -32.53 -6.84 14.76
N SER A 8 -32.06 -6.77 13.51
CA SER A 8 -30.73 -7.26 13.17
C SER A 8 -29.71 -6.22 13.62
N ALA A 9 -29.02 -6.48 14.73
CA ALA A 9 -27.86 -5.71 15.15
C ALA A 9 -26.70 -5.96 14.14
N SER A 10 -26.67 -5.17 13.06
CA SER A 10 -25.52 -5.13 12.16
C SER A 10 -24.42 -4.31 12.83
N THR A 11 -23.46 -4.99 13.47
CA THR A 11 -22.23 -4.37 13.97
C THR A 11 -21.35 -3.96 12.79
N ASN A 12 -20.97 -2.69 12.70
CA ASN A 12 -20.07 -2.22 11.66
C ASN A 12 -18.67 -2.83 11.90
N GLY A 13 -18.12 -3.54 10.90
CA GLY A 13 -16.70 -3.90 10.88
C GLY A 13 -16.25 -5.19 11.60
N ILE A 14 -17.14 -6.14 11.90
CA ILE A 14 -16.74 -7.48 12.37
C ILE A 14 -16.84 -8.49 11.23
N VAL A 15 -15.70 -8.99 10.74
CA VAL A 15 -15.62 -10.22 9.95
C VAL A 15 -15.81 -11.39 10.92
N THR A 16 -16.88 -12.15 10.77
CA THR A 16 -17.19 -13.30 11.63
C THR A 16 -16.24 -14.47 11.35
N HIS A 17 -15.13 -14.53 12.08
CA HIS A 17 -14.37 -15.77 12.23
C HIS A 17 -14.83 -16.51 13.49
N SER A 18 -15.37 -17.71 13.30
CA SER A 18 -15.79 -18.63 14.35
C SER A 18 -14.60 -19.32 15.01
N ASN A 19 -14.34 -19.08 16.30
CA ASN A 19 -14.04 -20.12 17.29
C ASN A 19 -13.73 -19.57 18.69
N GLY A 20 -14.26 -20.26 19.71
CA GLY A 20 -13.55 -20.49 20.98
C GLY A 20 -13.92 -19.61 22.16
N SER A 21 -14.96 -20.03 22.89
CA SER A 21 -15.27 -19.59 24.26
C SER A 21 -14.11 -19.79 25.23
N SER A 22 -13.85 -18.80 26.09
CA SER A 22 -13.47 -19.06 27.49
C SER A 22 -13.79 -17.86 28.38
N SER A 23 -14.49 -18.17 29.46
CA SER A 23 -15.16 -17.33 30.45
C SER A 23 -14.24 -16.79 31.56
N HIS A 24 -14.62 -15.61 32.07
CA HIS A 24 -14.60 -15.12 33.45
C HIS A 24 -13.56 -15.62 34.49
N GLY A 25 -12.95 -14.64 35.17
CA GLY A 25 -12.40 -14.76 36.53
C GLY A 25 -12.18 -13.38 37.15
N GLU A 26 -12.97 -13.06 38.17
CA GLU A 26 -13.04 -11.80 38.92
C GLU A 26 -12.09 -11.76 40.14
N ILE A 27 -11.72 -10.53 40.55
CA ILE A 27 -11.43 -10.04 41.92
C ILE A 27 -10.13 -10.55 42.63
N SER A 28 -9.21 -9.63 42.99
CA SER A 28 -9.12 -9.09 44.37
C SER A 28 -7.96 -8.11 44.58
N THR A 29 -8.27 -7.07 45.34
CA THR A 29 -7.43 -6.02 45.95
C THR A 29 -6.52 -6.54 47.06
N THR A 30 -5.29 -6.02 47.16
CA THR A 30 -4.57 -5.78 48.44
C THR A 30 -3.49 -4.71 48.29
N GLU A 31 -3.42 -3.86 49.31
CA GLU A 31 -2.58 -2.66 49.47
C GLU A 31 -1.13 -2.94 49.90
N SER A 32 -0.33 -1.88 49.78
CA SER A 32 0.84 -1.49 50.59
C SER A 32 2.22 -2.05 50.23
N SER A 33 3.13 -1.17 49.82
CA SER A 33 4.23 -0.70 50.70
C SER A 33 5.05 0.38 50.01
N PHE A 34 5.26 1.48 50.76
CA PHE A 34 6.16 2.58 50.47
C PHE A 34 7.64 2.14 50.55
N ASP A 35 8.48 2.66 49.65
CA ASP A 35 9.90 2.86 49.93
C ASP A 35 10.41 4.13 49.18
N PRO A 36 10.78 5.21 49.90
CA PRO A 36 11.34 6.42 49.30
C PRO A 36 12.86 6.41 49.48
N ASN A 37 13.65 6.30 48.39
CA ASN A 37 14.99 6.88 48.27
C ASN A 37 15.68 6.42 46.97
N ASN A 38 15.69 7.27 45.95
CA ASN A 38 16.89 7.45 45.12
C ASN A 38 16.81 8.76 44.32
N ILE A 39 17.51 9.77 44.83
CA ILE A 39 17.84 11.02 44.14
C ILE A 39 19.35 10.99 43.87
N ALA A 40 19.74 11.02 42.60
CA ALA A 40 20.94 11.72 42.09
C ALA A 40 20.90 11.68 40.54
N SER A 41 20.51 12.74 39.84
CA SER A 41 21.34 13.88 39.40
C SER A 41 22.04 13.63 38.05
N SER A 42 21.55 14.28 36.98
CA SER A 42 22.31 15.36 36.30
C SER A 42 21.48 16.12 35.24
N PRO A 43 21.82 17.40 34.96
CA PRO A 43 20.92 18.41 34.38
C PRO A 43 21.37 18.95 33.01
N SER A 44 20.54 19.84 32.43
CA SER A 44 20.84 21.02 31.55
C SER A 44 19.89 21.07 30.35
N SER A 45 18.75 21.76 30.41
CA SER A 45 18.54 23.21 30.21
C SER A 45 18.73 23.70 28.75
N SER A 46 17.63 23.82 28.01
CA SER A 46 17.45 24.86 27.00
C SER A 46 16.17 25.65 27.32
N THR A 47 16.39 26.83 27.87
CA THR A 47 15.37 27.77 28.33
C THR A 47 14.93 28.63 27.13
N TYR A 48 13.80 28.29 26.53
CA TYR A 48 13.00 29.24 25.75
C TYR A 48 11.66 29.43 26.47
N PRO A 49 11.19 30.67 26.70
CA PRO A 49 9.88 30.89 27.28
C PRO A 49 8.82 30.58 26.21
N VAL A 50 8.37 29.34 26.15
CA VAL A 50 7.16 28.98 25.41
C VAL A 50 5.98 29.47 26.24
N ASN A 51 5.17 30.36 25.67
CA ASN A 51 3.93 30.84 26.28
C ASN A 51 3.11 29.68 26.86
N GLY A 52 2.82 29.78 28.17
CA GLY A 52 2.28 28.74 29.03
C GLY A 52 0.83 28.32 28.75
N PHE A 53 0.59 27.72 27.59
CA PHE A 53 -0.49 26.77 27.37
C PHE A 53 0.10 25.37 27.19
N SER A 54 0.82 24.90 28.20
CA SER A 54 1.07 23.47 28.38
C SER A 54 -0.30 22.80 28.57
N GLN A 55 -0.75 22.03 27.57
CA GLN A 55 -1.98 21.25 27.62
C GLN A 55 -2.06 20.51 28.97
N LEU A 56 -3.13 20.77 29.72
CA LEU A 56 -3.30 20.11 31.01
C LEU A 56 -3.53 18.60 30.78
N PRO A 57 -2.86 17.71 31.55
CA PRO A 57 -3.01 16.26 31.41
C PRO A 57 -4.48 15.77 31.42
N TYR A 58 -5.36 16.49 32.11
CA TYR A 58 -6.80 16.23 32.19
C TYR A 58 -7.56 16.48 30.88
N GLN A 59 -7.12 17.39 30.02
CA GLN A 59 -7.79 17.65 28.74
C GLN A 59 -7.50 16.54 27.74
N ASN A 60 -6.28 16.01 27.73
CA ASN A 60 -5.90 14.92 26.83
C ASN A 60 -6.61 13.60 27.19
N SER A 61 -6.70 13.27 28.48
CA SER A 61 -7.45 12.10 28.95
C SER A 61 -8.95 12.20 28.64
N HIS A 62 -9.58 13.36 28.87
CA HIS A 62 -10.99 13.55 28.53
C HIS A 62 -11.27 13.42 27.03
N ASN A 63 -10.39 13.96 26.19
CA ASN A 63 -10.51 13.83 24.74
C ASN A 63 -10.36 12.37 24.28
N GLU A 64 -9.44 11.61 24.87
CA GLU A 64 -9.27 10.18 24.58
C GLU A 64 -10.51 9.36 24.97
N GLU A 65 -11.12 9.64 26.12
CA GLU A 65 -12.37 9.00 26.55
C GLU A 65 -13.51 9.27 25.56
N ILE A 66 -13.66 10.52 25.10
CA ILE A 66 -14.66 10.89 24.09
C ILE A 66 -14.41 10.14 22.79
N VAL A 67 -13.18 10.16 22.27
CA VAL A 67 -12.81 9.50 21.00
C VAL A 67 -13.02 7.99 21.11
N SER A 68 -12.65 7.39 22.23
CA SER A 68 -12.88 5.98 22.52
C SER A 68 -14.38 5.66 22.52
N HIS A 69 -15.19 6.45 23.23
CA HIS A 69 -16.64 6.25 23.26
C HIS A 69 -17.29 6.43 21.87
N LEU A 70 -16.89 7.45 21.11
CA LEU A 70 -17.37 7.67 19.74
C LEU A 70 -17.02 6.49 18.81
N TYR A 71 -15.84 5.89 18.96
CA TYR A 71 -15.48 4.71 18.19
C TYR A 71 -16.32 3.48 18.57
N HIS A 72 -16.44 3.16 19.86
CA HIS A 72 -17.16 1.95 20.28
C HIS A 72 -18.69 2.10 20.14
N ALA A 73 -19.29 3.11 20.77
CA ALA A 73 -20.73 3.30 20.75
C ALA A 73 -21.21 3.93 19.42
N GLY A 74 -20.43 4.84 18.85
CA GLY A 74 -20.82 5.52 17.61
C GLY A 74 -20.54 4.65 16.38
N PHE A 75 -19.27 4.31 16.12
CA PHE A 75 -18.89 3.59 14.91
C PHE A 75 -19.25 2.10 14.97
N GLN A 76 -18.83 1.34 15.99
CA GLN A 76 -19.00 -0.12 15.99
C GLN A 76 -20.47 -0.54 16.14
N THR A 77 -21.24 0.10 17.02
CA THR A 77 -22.65 -0.26 17.25
C THR A 77 -23.65 0.60 16.49
N GLY A 78 -23.24 1.77 15.97
CA GLY A 78 -24.14 2.67 15.24
C GLY A 78 -25.16 3.40 16.13
N ASN A 79 -24.90 3.55 17.44
CA ASN A 79 -25.82 4.23 18.34
C ASN A 79 -25.93 5.70 17.95
N TYR A 80 -27.15 6.25 17.96
CA TYR A 80 -27.43 7.65 17.61
C TYR A 80 -27.07 8.05 16.17
N SER A 81 -26.92 7.08 15.26
CA SER A 81 -26.70 7.33 13.84
C SER A 81 -27.84 8.14 13.21
N ASP A 82 -27.49 9.21 12.49
CA ASP A 82 -28.41 10.03 11.68
C ASP A 82 -28.26 9.78 10.18
N THR A 83 -27.24 8.98 9.79
CA THR A 83 -26.87 8.72 8.40
C THR A 83 -26.70 7.22 8.16
N ILE A 84 -27.24 6.73 7.05
CA ILE A 84 -27.04 5.37 6.53
C ILE A 84 -26.17 5.46 5.28
N LEU A 85 -25.05 4.75 5.28
CA LEU A 85 -24.11 4.70 4.16
C LEU A 85 -24.11 3.28 3.57
N HIS A 86 -24.48 3.17 2.31
CA HIS A 86 -24.41 1.94 1.53
C HIS A 86 -23.12 1.93 0.73
N VAL A 87 -22.26 0.94 1.00
CA VAL A 87 -20.99 0.73 0.27
C VAL A 87 -20.84 -0.75 -0.04
N HIS A 88 -20.70 -1.10 -1.32
CA HIS A 88 -20.79 -2.47 -1.79
C HIS A 88 -22.07 -3.16 -1.29
N GLN A 89 -21.94 -4.27 -0.56
CA GLN A 89 -23.03 -5.05 0.03
C GLN A 89 -23.27 -4.70 1.50
N ASN A 90 -22.57 -3.68 2.03
CA ASN A 90 -22.59 -3.31 3.44
C ASN A 90 -23.39 -2.03 3.66
N VAL A 91 -24.02 -2.00 4.83
CA VAL A 91 -24.81 -0.87 5.30
C VAL A 91 -24.22 -0.42 6.62
N TYR A 92 -23.79 0.84 6.66
CA TYR A 92 -23.18 1.44 7.84
C TYR A 92 -24.12 2.48 8.44
N ARG A 93 -24.36 2.37 9.75
CA ARG A 93 -25.07 3.38 10.54
C ARG A 93 -24.06 4.34 11.16
N LEU A 94 -24.03 5.59 10.69
CA LEU A 94 -22.96 6.56 10.93
C LEU A 94 -23.52 7.94 11.28
N HIS A 95 -22.63 8.87 11.62
CA HIS A 95 -22.95 10.21 12.11
C HIS A 95 -22.49 11.28 11.12
N ALA A 96 -23.41 12.13 10.65
CA ALA A 96 -23.14 13.15 9.66
C ALA A 96 -21.98 14.07 10.05
N ILE A 97 -21.92 14.47 11.33
CA ILE A 97 -20.84 15.34 11.86
C ILE A 97 -19.45 14.70 11.78
N ILE A 98 -19.37 13.37 11.89
CA ILE A 98 -18.10 12.65 11.75
C ILE A 98 -17.77 12.43 10.28
N LEU A 99 -18.77 12.06 9.46
CA LEU A 99 -18.58 11.86 8.02
C LEU A 99 -18.21 13.14 7.29
N SER A 100 -18.62 14.33 7.77
CA SER A 100 -18.24 15.61 7.15
C SER A 100 -16.74 15.90 7.21
N ARG A 101 -15.97 15.12 7.98
CA ARG A 101 -14.49 15.16 7.95
C ARG A 101 -13.91 14.62 6.63
N SER A 102 -14.67 13.81 5.89
CA SER A 102 -14.32 13.37 4.55
C SER A 102 -14.89 14.36 3.52
N PRO A 103 -14.06 15.02 2.69
CA PRO A 103 -14.54 15.92 1.63
C PRO A 103 -15.52 15.24 0.67
N LEU A 104 -15.27 13.98 0.30
CA LEU A 104 -16.15 13.20 -0.55
C LEU A 104 -17.52 13.00 0.12
N LEU A 105 -17.53 12.49 1.35
CA LEU A 105 -18.79 12.20 2.04
C LEU A 105 -19.55 13.48 2.37
N ALA A 106 -18.86 14.58 2.70
CA ALA A 106 -19.46 15.90 2.87
C ALA A 106 -20.17 16.38 1.60
N HIS A 107 -19.55 16.17 0.43
CA HIS A 107 -20.15 16.49 -0.86
C HIS A 107 -21.36 15.60 -1.18
N LEU A 108 -21.26 14.29 -0.98
CA LEU A 108 -22.38 13.37 -1.18
C LEU A 108 -23.55 13.68 -0.25
N MET A 109 -23.25 14.08 0.98
CA MET A 109 -24.21 14.52 1.98
C MET A 109 -24.96 15.79 1.59
N SER A 110 -24.31 16.73 0.90
CA SER A 110 -24.92 18.00 0.49
C SER A 110 -25.68 17.90 -0.82
N THR A 111 -25.33 16.92 -1.67
CA THR A 111 -25.92 16.75 -3.01
C THR A 111 -26.93 15.62 -3.11
N SER A 112 -26.99 14.69 -2.14
CA SER A 112 -28.01 13.65 -2.12
C SER A 112 -29.41 14.20 -1.79
N PRO A 113 -30.44 13.82 -2.56
CA PRO A 113 -31.82 14.15 -2.22
C PRO A 113 -32.22 13.56 -0.86
N GLN A 114 -32.60 14.41 0.09
CA GLN A 114 -33.05 13.97 1.41
C GLN A 114 -34.54 13.62 1.35
N THR A 115 -34.82 12.33 1.18
CA THR A 115 -36.19 11.79 1.15
C THR A 115 -36.56 11.26 2.53
N GLY A 116 -36.80 12.17 3.48
CA GLY A 116 -37.23 11.85 4.85
C GLY A 116 -36.24 12.26 5.95
N GLY A 117 -36.53 11.86 7.19
CA GLY A 117 -35.79 12.29 8.39
C GLY A 117 -34.42 11.62 8.61
N GLN A 118 -34.09 10.56 7.87
CA GLN A 118 -32.79 9.87 7.95
C GLN A 118 -32.06 10.00 6.61
N ARG A 119 -30.77 10.39 6.65
CA ARG A 119 -29.98 10.59 5.43
C ARG A 119 -29.45 9.27 4.92
N VAL A 120 -29.70 8.93 3.66
CA VAL A 120 -29.19 7.71 3.02
C VAL A 120 -28.24 8.09 1.89
N ILE A 121 -27.03 7.52 1.89
CA ILE A 121 -25.97 7.80 0.93
C ILE A 121 -25.52 6.49 0.30
N TYR A 122 -25.28 6.51 -1.02
CA TYR A 122 -24.75 5.37 -1.76
C TYR A 122 -23.37 5.73 -2.31
N VAL A 123 -22.39 4.86 -2.08
CA VAL A 123 -21.04 4.97 -2.61
C VAL A 123 -20.81 3.83 -3.60
N ASN A 124 -20.60 4.18 -4.86
CA ASN A 124 -20.26 3.22 -5.91
C ASN A 124 -18.73 3.10 -6.01
N LEU A 125 -18.23 1.86 -5.90
CA LEU A 125 -16.81 1.50 -5.98
C LEU A 125 -16.48 0.60 -7.18
N ASP A 126 -17.40 0.40 -8.12
CA ASP A 126 -17.24 -0.47 -9.30
C ASP A 126 -16.01 -0.08 -10.15
N GLN A 127 -15.63 1.19 -10.11
CA GLN A 127 -14.49 1.74 -10.86
C GLN A 127 -13.17 1.70 -10.06
N GLU A 128 -13.20 1.35 -8.78
CA GLU A 128 -12.05 1.43 -7.88
C GLU A 128 -11.78 0.08 -7.18
N PRO A 129 -11.26 -0.92 -7.91
CA PRO A 129 -11.06 -2.29 -7.42
C PRO A 129 -10.10 -2.40 -6.24
N GLU A 130 -9.21 -1.41 -6.06
CA GLU A 130 -8.27 -1.35 -4.94
C GLU A 130 -8.94 -0.90 -3.63
N VAL A 131 -10.15 -0.33 -3.69
CA VAL A 131 -10.91 0.07 -2.50
C VAL A 131 -11.73 -1.12 -2.01
N THR A 132 -11.10 -1.99 -1.22
CA THR A 132 -11.77 -3.17 -0.64
C THR A 132 -12.74 -2.79 0.48
N GLN A 133 -13.67 -3.68 0.80
CA GLN A 133 -14.58 -3.52 1.94
C GLN A 133 -13.82 -3.30 3.26
N GLU A 134 -12.78 -4.09 3.51
CA GLU A 134 -11.96 -3.98 4.73
C GLU A 134 -11.25 -2.63 4.79
N GLY A 135 -10.56 -2.25 3.70
CA GLY A 135 -9.86 -0.97 3.63
C GLY A 135 -10.80 0.21 3.85
N PHE A 136 -12.00 0.15 3.26
CA PHE A 136 -13.02 1.17 3.43
C PHE A 136 -13.56 1.24 4.86
N ALA A 137 -13.81 0.10 5.51
CA ALA A 137 -14.27 0.06 6.89
C ALA A 137 -13.22 0.64 7.87
N ILE A 138 -11.95 0.32 7.67
CA ILE A 138 -10.83 0.87 8.47
C ILE A 138 -10.75 2.39 8.26
N ALA A 139 -10.89 2.86 7.02
CA ALA A 139 -10.89 4.29 6.68
C ALA A 139 -12.07 5.05 7.30
N LEU A 140 -13.28 4.46 7.31
CA LEU A 140 -14.43 5.03 8.02
C LEU A 140 -14.21 5.06 9.54
N GLY A 141 -13.67 3.99 10.12
CA GLY A 141 -13.35 3.94 11.54
C GLY A 141 -12.34 5.01 11.95
N TYR A 142 -11.38 5.32 11.07
CA TYR A 142 -10.40 6.37 11.31
C TYR A 142 -11.02 7.77 11.45
N LEU A 143 -12.14 8.04 10.76
CA LEU A 143 -12.88 9.29 10.95
C LEU A 143 -13.37 9.47 12.39
N TYR A 144 -13.59 8.38 13.12
CA TYR A 144 -13.97 8.38 14.54
C TYR A 144 -12.76 8.35 15.46
N SER A 145 -11.76 7.49 15.19
CA SER A 145 -10.60 7.33 16.06
C SER A 145 -9.38 6.78 15.33
N ALA A 146 -8.20 7.29 15.72
CA ALA A 146 -6.90 6.83 15.27
C ALA A 146 -6.58 5.38 15.69
N VAL A 147 -7.34 4.78 16.61
CA VAL A 147 -7.23 3.34 16.94
C VAL A 147 -7.34 2.45 15.71
N SER A 148 -8.05 2.90 14.67
CA SER A 148 -8.16 2.18 13.39
C SER A 148 -6.81 1.99 12.68
N LEU A 149 -5.78 2.79 12.99
CA LEU A 149 -4.43 2.59 12.46
C LEU A 149 -3.83 1.25 12.90
N ASN A 150 -4.21 0.72 14.07
CA ASN A 150 -3.75 -0.58 14.57
C ASN A 150 -4.28 -1.76 13.74
N LEU A 151 -5.27 -1.52 12.87
CA LEU A 151 -5.83 -2.51 11.97
C LEU A 151 -5.09 -2.58 10.63
N ILE A 152 -4.17 -1.62 10.38
CA ILE A 152 -3.41 -1.55 9.15
C ILE A 152 -2.23 -2.53 9.23
N ARG A 153 -2.17 -3.44 8.27
CA ARG A 153 -1.19 -4.51 8.15
C ARG A 153 -0.64 -4.54 6.72
N PRO A 154 0.53 -5.14 6.47
CA PRO A 154 1.10 -5.25 5.13
C PRO A 154 0.11 -5.75 4.06
N GLU A 155 -0.77 -6.68 4.44
CA GLU A 155 -1.71 -7.35 3.52
C GLU A 155 -2.88 -6.46 3.10
N ASN A 156 -3.30 -5.52 3.96
CA ASN A 156 -4.44 -4.65 3.72
C ASN A 156 -4.05 -3.17 3.49
N ALA A 157 -2.79 -2.79 3.73
CA ALA A 157 -2.34 -1.40 3.70
C ALA A 157 -2.61 -0.69 2.36
N ARG A 158 -2.46 -1.41 1.24
CA ARG A 158 -2.74 -0.86 -0.09
C ARG A 158 -4.22 -0.49 -0.26
N ALA A 159 -5.12 -1.36 0.22
CA ALA A 159 -6.55 -1.12 0.16
C ALA A 159 -6.99 -0.01 1.12
N VAL A 160 -6.38 0.06 2.31
CA VAL A 160 -6.60 1.15 3.26
C VAL A 160 -6.13 2.49 2.68
N LEU A 161 -4.96 2.52 2.03
CA LEU A 161 -4.45 3.71 1.35
C LEU A 161 -5.40 4.16 0.24
N ALA A 162 -5.87 3.23 -0.60
CA ALA A 162 -6.86 3.52 -1.64
C ALA A 162 -8.13 4.13 -1.04
N ALA A 163 -8.70 3.50 -0.01
CA ALA A 163 -9.89 4.00 0.67
C ALA A 163 -9.69 5.39 1.30
N ALA A 164 -8.53 5.63 1.93
CA ALA A 164 -8.22 6.91 2.56
C ALA A 164 -8.07 8.04 1.52
N CYS A 165 -7.46 7.75 0.37
CA CYS A 165 -7.41 8.69 -0.75
C CYS A 165 -8.80 8.93 -1.35
N TYR A 166 -9.59 7.86 -1.54
CA TYR A 166 -10.95 7.92 -2.06
C TYR A 166 -11.85 8.83 -1.22
N LEU A 167 -11.77 8.72 0.10
CA LEU A 167 -12.54 9.55 1.05
C LEU A 167 -12.07 11.03 1.11
N GLY A 168 -11.21 11.46 0.20
CA GLY A 168 -10.78 12.86 0.07
C GLY A 168 -9.48 13.19 0.79
N GLY A 169 -8.62 12.20 1.03
CA GLY A 169 -7.24 12.42 1.48
C GLY A 169 -7.12 12.69 2.97
N MET A 170 -7.21 11.63 3.78
CA MET A 170 -6.89 11.69 5.21
C MET A 170 -5.39 11.60 5.41
N ASP A 171 -4.68 12.72 5.28
CA ASP A 171 -3.22 12.80 5.13
C ASP A 171 -2.41 11.90 6.08
N ASP A 172 -2.69 11.95 7.39
CA ASP A 172 -2.00 11.13 8.39
C ASP A 172 -2.19 9.63 8.15
N MET A 173 -3.41 9.21 7.82
CA MET A 173 -3.74 7.82 7.53
C MET A 173 -3.15 7.37 6.20
N CYS A 174 -3.23 8.20 5.16
CA CYS A 174 -2.62 7.95 3.87
C CYS A 174 -1.10 7.76 4.03
N GLN A 175 -0.45 8.66 4.76
CA GLN A 175 0.99 8.60 4.99
C GLN A 175 1.38 7.37 5.81
N TYR A 176 0.60 7.00 6.84
CA TYR A 176 0.82 5.78 7.62
C TYR A 176 0.68 4.52 6.74
N ALA A 177 -0.44 4.38 6.03
CA ALA A 177 -0.70 3.23 5.16
C ALA A 177 0.33 3.11 4.03
N TYR A 178 0.76 4.24 3.46
CA TYR A 178 1.85 4.29 2.48
C TYR A 178 3.17 3.79 3.07
N ASN A 179 3.52 4.18 4.30
CA ASN A 179 4.74 3.68 4.95
C ASN A 179 4.69 2.17 5.17
N VAL A 180 3.54 1.62 5.57
CA VAL A 180 3.34 0.17 5.70
C VAL A 180 3.47 -0.52 4.35
N CYS A 181 2.89 0.04 3.28
CA CYS A 181 3.06 -0.45 1.91
C CYS A 181 4.54 -0.53 1.53
N ARG A 182 5.30 0.55 1.74
CA ARG A 182 6.73 0.61 1.43
C ARG A 182 7.54 -0.40 2.24
N GLN A 183 7.24 -0.59 3.51
CA GLN A 183 7.90 -1.57 4.38
C GLN A 183 7.57 -3.02 4.02
N SER A 184 6.44 -3.26 3.35
CA SER A 184 6.04 -4.60 2.91
C SER A 184 6.76 -5.10 1.65
N LEU A 185 7.57 -4.25 0.99
CA LEU A 185 8.34 -4.63 -0.20
C LEU A 185 9.41 -5.67 0.17
N SER A 186 9.27 -6.86 -0.40
CA SER A 186 10.17 -7.99 -0.17
C SER A 186 10.28 -8.86 -1.41
N VAL A 187 11.18 -9.85 -1.38
CA VAL A 187 11.35 -10.85 -2.45
C VAL A 187 10.04 -11.61 -2.71
N GLU A 188 9.24 -11.84 -1.66
CA GLU A 188 7.99 -12.61 -1.74
C GLU A 188 6.83 -11.76 -2.26
N THR A 189 6.80 -10.47 -1.92
CA THR A 189 5.68 -9.58 -2.25
C THR A 189 5.88 -8.82 -3.56
N ILE A 190 7.10 -8.73 -4.09
CA ILE A 190 7.40 -7.91 -5.29
C ILE A 190 6.52 -8.27 -6.49
N GLY A 191 6.10 -9.54 -6.63
CA GLY A 191 5.19 -9.97 -7.69
C GLY A 191 3.86 -9.21 -7.69
N THR A 192 3.22 -9.07 -6.52
CA THR A 192 1.93 -8.37 -6.40
C THR A 192 2.07 -6.86 -6.60
N TRP A 193 3.23 -6.30 -6.24
CA TRP A 193 3.57 -4.90 -6.50
C TRP A 193 3.80 -4.62 -7.99
N LEU A 194 4.39 -5.56 -8.73
CA LEU A 194 4.58 -5.44 -10.18
C LEU A 194 3.25 -5.53 -10.95
N GLU A 195 2.29 -6.31 -10.47
CA GLU A 195 0.92 -6.36 -11.01
C GLU A 195 0.20 -5.03 -10.77
N PHE A 196 0.35 -4.45 -9.59
CA PHE A 196 -0.22 -3.14 -9.26
C PHE A 196 0.33 -2.01 -10.13
N VAL A 197 1.65 -1.94 -10.33
CA VAL A 197 2.28 -0.83 -11.06
C VAL A 197 2.02 -0.91 -12.57
N ASP A 198 1.72 -2.09 -13.11
CA ASP A 198 1.40 -2.31 -14.52
C ASP A 198 0.18 -3.24 -14.67
N PRO A 199 -1.04 -2.70 -14.50
CA PRO A 199 -2.28 -3.47 -14.54
C PRO A 199 -2.59 -4.04 -15.93
N ALA A 200 -1.89 -3.63 -17.00
CA ALA A 200 -2.02 -4.19 -18.35
C ALA A 200 -1.67 -5.70 -18.44
N ARG A 201 -1.27 -6.29 -17.32
CA ARG A 201 -0.98 -7.72 -17.13
C ARG A 201 -2.17 -8.49 -16.58
N SER A 202 -3.18 -7.82 -16.01
CA SER A 202 -4.41 -8.49 -15.63
C SER A 202 -5.11 -8.94 -16.91
N THR A 203 -5.53 -10.20 -16.95
CA THR A 203 -6.18 -10.82 -18.12
C THR A 203 -7.56 -10.23 -18.43
N THR A 204 -7.97 -9.19 -17.71
CA THR A 204 -9.24 -8.48 -17.83
C THR A 204 -9.01 -7.16 -18.57
N PRO A 205 -9.37 -7.07 -19.87
CA PRO A 205 -9.04 -5.94 -20.74
C PRO A 205 -9.78 -4.62 -20.43
N ASP A 206 -10.37 -4.47 -19.25
CA ASP A 206 -11.28 -3.35 -18.90
C ASP A 206 -10.89 -2.62 -17.60
N GLN A 207 -9.75 -2.97 -16.98
CA GLN A 207 -9.32 -2.34 -15.74
C GLN A 207 -8.55 -1.05 -16.06
N ALA A 208 -9.25 0.08 -16.01
CA ALA A 208 -8.63 1.41 -16.08
C ALA A 208 -7.58 1.56 -14.95
N PRO A 209 -6.50 2.34 -15.16
CA PRO A 209 -5.55 2.62 -14.08
C PRO A 209 -6.29 3.29 -12.91
N THR A 210 -6.18 2.71 -11.71
CA THR A 210 -6.83 3.23 -10.50
C THR A 210 -6.33 4.63 -10.18
N THR A 211 -7.18 5.62 -10.40
CA THR A 211 -6.85 7.04 -10.20
C THR A 211 -6.86 7.43 -8.73
N VAL A 212 -7.44 6.57 -7.87
CA VAL A 212 -7.67 6.82 -6.45
C VAL A 212 -6.41 7.17 -5.66
N PHE A 213 -5.25 6.59 -5.98
CA PHE A 213 -4.03 6.79 -5.18
C PHE A 213 -3.39 8.18 -5.33
N GLY A 214 -3.82 8.98 -6.32
CA GLY A 214 -3.25 10.31 -6.56
C GLY A 214 -1.72 10.30 -6.62
N GLN A 215 -1.07 11.15 -5.81
CA GLN A 215 0.39 11.24 -5.72
C GLN A 215 1.08 9.97 -5.21
N TYR A 216 0.37 9.13 -4.44
CA TYR A 216 0.95 7.92 -3.86
C TYR A 216 1.19 6.83 -4.92
N ALA A 217 0.45 6.85 -6.04
CA ALA A 217 0.67 5.93 -7.16
C ALA A 217 2.10 6.04 -7.69
N GLN A 218 2.55 7.27 -7.96
CA GLN A 218 3.90 7.51 -8.47
C GLN A 218 4.96 7.18 -7.43
N ARG A 219 4.76 7.58 -6.17
CA ARG A 219 5.69 7.26 -5.08
C ARG A 219 5.88 5.76 -4.90
N LEU A 220 4.79 4.98 -4.91
CA LEU A 220 4.88 3.52 -4.81
C LEU A 220 5.58 2.90 -6.03
N ARG A 221 5.34 3.42 -7.24
CA ARG A 221 6.07 3.00 -8.44
C ARG A 221 7.57 3.26 -8.31
N ASP A 222 7.95 4.42 -7.78
CA ASP A 222 9.36 4.79 -7.55
C ASP A 222 10.00 3.92 -6.47
N ASP A 223 9.28 3.61 -5.39
CA ASP A 223 9.73 2.69 -4.32
C ASP A 223 9.92 1.26 -4.86
N VAL A 224 9.00 0.77 -5.68
CA VAL A 224 9.12 -0.55 -6.35
C VAL A 224 10.34 -0.56 -7.27
N PHE A 225 10.57 0.51 -8.04
CA PHE A 225 11.74 0.63 -8.89
C PHE A 225 13.05 0.65 -8.07
N HIS A 226 13.08 1.44 -7.00
CA HIS A 226 14.22 1.50 -6.09
C HIS A 226 14.51 0.13 -5.47
N PHE A 227 13.47 -0.56 -5.02
CA PHE A 227 13.59 -1.91 -4.47
C PHE A 227 14.21 -2.87 -5.49
N LEU A 228 13.72 -2.89 -6.75
CA LEU A 228 14.26 -3.77 -7.79
C LEU A 228 15.74 -3.50 -8.08
N VAL A 229 16.13 -2.23 -8.15
CA VAL A 229 17.45 -1.82 -8.64
C VAL A 229 18.51 -1.85 -7.55
N VAL A 230 18.16 -1.49 -6.33
CA VAL A 230 19.10 -1.30 -5.22
C VAL A 230 18.91 -2.38 -4.17
N THR A 231 17.73 -2.44 -3.54
CA THR A 231 17.50 -3.29 -2.36
C THR A 231 17.51 -4.78 -2.69
N LEU A 232 16.89 -5.20 -3.80
CA LEU A 232 16.71 -6.60 -4.15
C LEU A 232 18.06 -7.29 -4.46
N PRO A 233 18.97 -6.72 -5.28
CA PRO A 233 20.30 -7.29 -5.48
C PRO A 233 21.12 -7.40 -4.19
N GLU A 234 20.97 -6.45 -3.28
CA GLU A 234 21.64 -6.45 -1.97
C GLU A 234 21.10 -7.57 -1.07
N VAL A 235 19.77 -7.68 -0.95
CA VAL A 235 19.09 -8.73 -0.16
C VAL A 235 19.42 -10.13 -0.70
N LEU A 236 19.55 -10.28 -2.02
CA LEU A 236 19.91 -11.54 -2.66
C LEU A 236 21.44 -11.78 -2.71
N GLU A 237 22.25 -10.87 -2.16
CA GLU A 237 23.70 -10.94 -2.09
C GLU A 237 24.37 -11.26 -3.45
N VAL A 238 23.85 -10.71 -4.55
CA VAL A 238 24.21 -11.11 -5.93
C VAL A 238 25.68 -10.85 -6.27
N GLN A 239 26.36 -10.00 -5.50
CA GLN A 239 27.78 -9.68 -5.67
C GLN A 239 28.73 -10.60 -4.91
N ARG A 240 28.25 -11.35 -3.92
CA ARG A 240 29.11 -12.20 -3.10
C ARG A 240 29.44 -13.48 -3.89
N PRO A 241 30.70 -13.93 -3.93
CA PRO A 241 31.04 -15.25 -4.46
C PRO A 241 30.27 -16.31 -3.66
N GLN A 242 29.33 -17.01 -4.30
CA GLN A 242 28.55 -18.07 -3.66
C GLN A 242 29.24 -19.43 -3.85
N ASP A 243 29.18 -20.27 -2.82
CA ASP A 243 29.68 -21.63 -2.88
C ASP A 243 28.80 -22.47 -3.82
N PRO A 244 29.38 -23.25 -4.75
CA PRO A 244 28.64 -24.03 -5.74
C PRO A 244 27.76 -25.16 -5.15
N SER A 245 27.78 -25.36 -3.83
CA SER A 245 26.96 -26.35 -3.11
C SER A 245 25.62 -25.83 -2.59
N SER A 246 25.34 -24.52 -2.65
CA SER A 246 24.03 -23.96 -2.25
C SER A 246 23.02 -24.03 -3.39
N GLY A 247 21.90 -24.72 -3.19
CA GLY A 247 20.97 -25.15 -4.24
C GLY A 247 20.23 -24.06 -5.04
N THR A 248 20.17 -22.80 -4.57
CA THR A 248 19.53 -21.70 -5.31
C THR A 248 20.37 -20.43 -5.19
N ASN A 249 20.96 -19.99 -6.29
CA ASN A 249 21.79 -18.78 -6.27
C ASN A 249 20.91 -17.53 -6.22
N GLY A 250 21.31 -16.50 -5.48
CA GLY A 250 20.56 -15.24 -5.41
C GLY A 250 20.37 -14.59 -6.79
N ARG A 251 21.34 -14.82 -7.69
CA ARG A 251 21.27 -14.41 -9.09
C ARG A 251 20.14 -15.10 -9.86
N ASP A 252 19.85 -16.36 -9.58
CA ASP A 252 18.78 -17.12 -10.25
C ASP A 252 17.40 -16.61 -9.80
N VAL A 253 17.25 -16.30 -8.50
CA VAL A 253 16.04 -15.66 -7.97
C VAL A 253 15.82 -14.28 -8.58
N LEU A 254 16.88 -13.45 -8.65
CA LEU A 254 16.82 -12.14 -9.29
C LEU A 254 16.39 -12.27 -10.76
N LEU A 255 16.96 -13.23 -11.48
CA LEU A 255 16.66 -13.51 -12.88
C LEU A 255 15.18 -13.92 -13.06
N GLN A 256 14.67 -14.77 -12.17
CA GLN A 256 13.27 -15.17 -12.17
C GLN A 256 12.33 -13.97 -11.95
N ILE A 257 12.64 -13.09 -10.99
CA ILE A 257 11.85 -11.87 -10.73
C ILE A 257 11.89 -10.93 -11.94
N TYR A 258 13.07 -10.67 -12.52
CA TYR A 258 13.23 -9.78 -13.67
C TYR A 258 12.58 -10.32 -14.95
N SER A 259 12.41 -11.65 -15.06
CA SER A 259 11.59 -12.25 -16.11
C SER A 259 10.12 -11.81 -16.03
N GLY A 260 9.70 -11.39 -14.84
CA GLY A 260 8.37 -10.91 -14.51
C GLY A 260 8.21 -9.39 -14.51
N VAL A 261 9.19 -8.56 -14.84
CA VAL A 261 9.07 -7.09 -14.69
C VAL A 261 8.45 -6.42 -15.95
N PRO A 262 7.60 -5.38 -15.85
CA PRO A 262 7.14 -4.62 -17.03
C PRO A 262 8.28 -4.10 -17.89
N PHE A 263 8.12 -4.07 -19.22
CA PHE A 263 9.25 -3.75 -20.13
C PHE A 263 9.93 -2.41 -19.81
N GLU A 264 9.17 -1.33 -19.61
CA GLU A 264 9.75 -0.01 -19.34
C GLU A 264 10.55 -0.03 -18.03
N MET A 265 10.02 -0.67 -16.99
CA MET A 265 10.70 -0.82 -15.70
C MET A 265 11.94 -1.72 -15.80
N PHE A 266 11.85 -2.81 -16.56
CA PHE A 266 12.97 -3.73 -16.83
C PHE A 266 14.10 -3.00 -17.56
N LYS A 267 13.77 -2.29 -18.63
CA LYS A 267 14.71 -1.48 -19.39
C LYS A 267 15.38 -0.44 -18.49
N SER A 268 14.60 0.40 -17.81
CA SER A 268 15.14 1.43 -16.91
C SER A 268 16.00 0.84 -15.80
N ALA A 269 15.64 -0.33 -15.26
CA ALA A 269 16.39 -0.99 -14.21
C ALA A 269 17.75 -1.50 -14.72
N VAL A 270 17.78 -2.21 -15.86
CA VAL A 270 19.02 -2.74 -16.45
C VAL A 270 19.94 -1.61 -16.92
N GLU A 271 19.38 -0.55 -17.50
CA GLU A 271 20.15 0.62 -17.95
C GLU A 271 20.61 1.52 -16.80
N SER A 272 20.05 1.35 -15.59
CA SER A 272 20.37 2.19 -14.44
C SER A 272 21.83 2.02 -14.00
N PRO A 273 22.58 3.12 -13.78
CA PRO A 273 23.91 3.03 -13.20
C PRO A 273 23.88 2.44 -11.79
N THR A 274 22.78 2.59 -11.03
CA THR A 274 22.66 2.05 -9.66
C THR A 274 22.38 0.55 -9.60
N PHE A 275 22.17 -0.11 -10.74
CA PHE A 275 21.94 -1.57 -10.78
C PHE A 275 23.25 -2.35 -10.65
N MET A 276 23.57 -2.69 -9.42
CA MET A 276 24.89 -3.19 -9.03
C MET A 276 24.99 -4.72 -9.08
N ILE A 277 25.04 -5.31 -10.29
CA ILE A 277 25.10 -6.77 -10.50
C ILE A 277 26.42 -7.31 -11.10
N GLY A 278 27.47 -6.50 -11.06
CA GLY A 278 28.79 -6.80 -11.61
C GLY A 278 29.23 -5.79 -12.69
N THR A 279 30.09 -6.24 -13.60
CA THR A 279 30.57 -5.41 -14.72
C THR A 279 29.49 -5.20 -15.79
N ASP A 280 29.70 -4.27 -16.73
CA ASP A 280 28.79 -4.07 -17.86
C ASP A 280 28.59 -5.35 -18.68
N ARG A 281 29.61 -6.21 -18.73
CA ARG A 281 29.53 -7.53 -19.36
C ARG A 281 28.61 -8.48 -18.59
N ASP A 282 28.68 -8.48 -17.26
CA ASP A 282 27.82 -9.32 -16.40
C ASP A 282 26.36 -8.85 -16.45
N ARG A 283 26.16 -7.53 -16.54
CA ARG A 283 24.87 -6.89 -16.72
C ARG A 283 24.27 -7.19 -18.09
N PHE A 284 25.08 -7.11 -19.14
CA PHE A 284 24.66 -7.52 -20.50
C PHE A 284 24.23 -8.99 -20.51
N LYS A 285 25.03 -9.88 -19.91
CA LYS A 285 24.70 -11.30 -19.80
C LYS A 285 23.39 -11.51 -19.04
N PHE A 286 23.24 -10.87 -17.88
CA PHE A 286 22.01 -10.94 -17.09
C PHE A 286 20.79 -10.50 -17.89
N ALA A 287 20.86 -9.36 -18.58
CA ALA A 287 19.76 -8.84 -19.38
C ALA A 287 19.40 -9.78 -20.54
N LYS A 288 20.41 -10.39 -21.17
CA LYS A 288 20.20 -11.40 -22.22
C LYS A 288 19.48 -12.64 -21.67
N ASP A 289 19.93 -13.16 -20.55
CA ASP A 289 19.34 -14.34 -19.88
C ASP A 289 17.89 -14.03 -19.44
N ALA A 290 17.64 -12.82 -18.91
CA ALA A 290 16.31 -12.39 -18.49
C ALA A 290 15.36 -12.29 -19.69
N ILE A 291 15.78 -11.65 -20.79
CA ILE A 291 15.02 -11.57 -22.04
C ILE A 291 14.67 -12.97 -22.57
N GLU A 292 15.58 -13.94 -22.46
CA GLU A 292 15.31 -15.30 -22.90
C GLU A 292 14.17 -15.95 -22.10
N LEU A 293 14.14 -15.77 -20.77
CA LEU A 293 13.02 -16.23 -19.94
C LEU A 293 11.72 -15.49 -20.26
N ARG A 294 11.80 -14.18 -20.51
CA ARG A 294 10.65 -13.32 -20.82
C ARG A 294 9.91 -13.75 -22.09
N LYS A 295 10.61 -14.31 -23.08
CA LYS A 295 10.01 -14.86 -24.31
C LYS A 295 8.96 -15.94 -24.04
N ARG A 296 9.11 -16.68 -22.93
CA ARG A 296 8.18 -17.75 -22.53
C ARG A 296 6.96 -17.20 -21.77
N GLY A 297 7.03 -15.98 -21.24
CA GLY A 297 6.02 -15.31 -20.42
C GLY A 297 5.48 -14.03 -21.05
N ILE A 298 5.78 -12.88 -20.43
CA ILE A 298 5.13 -11.58 -20.72
C ILE A 298 5.48 -11.00 -22.10
N ALA A 299 6.61 -11.40 -22.70
CA ALA A 299 7.03 -10.92 -24.02
C ALA A 299 6.54 -11.81 -25.19
N ARG A 300 5.53 -12.67 -24.99
CA ARG A 300 4.99 -13.52 -26.07
C ARG A 300 4.49 -12.65 -27.25
N GLY A 301 5.17 -12.77 -28.39
CA GLY A 301 4.84 -12.01 -29.61
C GLY A 301 5.56 -10.66 -29.76
N LEU A 302 6.39 -10.27 -28.78
CA LEU A 302 7.25 -9.09 -28.82
C LEU A 302 8.72 -9.54 -28.90
N GLU A 303 9.54 -8.79 -29.64
CA GLU A 303 10.99 -9.04 -29.73
C GLU A 303 11.73 -8.02 -28.88
N GLU A 304 12.19 -8.45 -27.70
CA GLU A 304 13.10 -7.70 -26.83
C GLU A 304 14.54 -8.10 -27.16
N THR A 305 15.45 -7.12 -27.23
CA THR A 305 16.87 -7.32 -27.50
C THR A 305 17.71 -6.44 -26.58
N VAL A 306 18.92 -6.91 -26.26
CA VAL A 306 19.92 -6.16 -25.49
C VAL A 306 21.17 -5.96 -26.35
N VAL A 307 21.75 -4.76 -26.25
CA VAL A 307 22.99 -4.37 -26.94
C VAL A 307 23.96 -3.82 -25.90
N LEU A 308 25.25 -4.08 -26.09
CA LEU A 308 26.32 -3.44 -25.36
C LEU A 308 26.88 -2.32 -26.24
N ALA A 309 26.61 -1.08 -25.87
CA ALA A 309 27.21 0.08 -26.52
C ALA A 309 28.60 0.31 -25.94
N PHE A 310 29.56 0.55 -26.82
CA PHE A 310 30.88 1.03 -26.44
C PHE A 310 30.92 2.51 -26.79
N GLY A 311 31.08 3.37 -25.78
CA GLY A 311 31.23 4.81 -26.01
C GLY A 311 32.43 5.06 -26.91
N GLN A 312 32.21 5.64 -28.08
CA GLN A 312 33.27 6.18 -28.92
C GLN A 312 33.86 7.40 -28.18
N GLY A 313 34.95 7.17 -27.45
CA GLY A 313 35.74 8.24 -26.86
C GLY A 313 36.20 9.21 -27.94
N GLY A 314 35.59 10.39 -27.96
CA GLY A 314 36.15 11.54 -28.67
C GLY A 314 37.56 11.80 -28.14
N ASN A 315 38.51 11.92 -29.07
CA ASN A 315 39.89 12.35 -28.89
C ASN A 315 40.21 13.00 -27.52
N GLY A 316 40.79 12.23 -26.60
CA GLY A 316 41.35 12.77 -25.35
C GLY A 316 41.10 11.92 -24.11
N GLY A 317 41.83 10.81 -23.96
CA GLY A 317 42.35 10.35 -22.67
C GLY A 317 41.36 10.02 -21.52
N GLY A 318 40.10 9.66 -21.79
CA GLY A 318 39.15 9.20 -20.78
C GLY A 318 38.56 7.84 -21.14
N SER A 319 38.62 6.88 -20.20
CA SER A 319 38.10 5.51 -20.33
C SER A 319 36.69 5.50 -20.95
N GLY A 320 36.56 5.00 -22.18
CA GLY A 320 35.27 4.88 -22.86
C GLY A 320 34.38 3.89 -22.13
N GLY A 321 33.37 4.38 -21.41
CA GLY A 321 32.41 3.56 -20.69
C GLY A 321 31.62 2.65 -21.64
N SER A 322 31.43 1.40 -21.23
CA SER A 322 30.46 0.51 -21.88
C SER A 322 29.09 0.72 -21.22
N ALA A 323 28.01 0.62 -21.99
CA ALA A 323 26.66 0.78 -21.46
C ALA A 323 25.74 -0.27 -22.06
N VAL A 324 24.90 -0.88 -21.22
CA VAL A 324 23.90 -1.85 -21.65
C VAL A 324 22.64 -1.09 -22.07
N HIS A 325 22.08 -1.43 -23.23
CA HIS A 325 20.83 -0.88 -23.73
C HIS A 325 19.83 -1.98 -24.09
N VAL A 326 18.56 -1.79 -23.73
CA VAL A 326 17.47 -2.73 -24.00
C VAL A 326 16.44 -2.09 -24.93
N THR A 327 16.06 -2.79 -25.99
CA THR A 327 15.05 -2.32 -26.96
C THR A 327 13.96 -3.37 -27.20
N ARG A 328 12.76 -2.93 -27.59
CA ARG A 328 11.62 -3.80 -27.91
C ARG A 328 11.02 -3.40 -29.25
N LYS A 329 10.74 -4.40 -30.09
CA LYS A 329 10.08 -4.24 -31.39
C LYS A 329 8.92 -5.23 -31.52
N MET A 330 7.86 -4.82 -32.23
CA MET A 330 6.79 -5.74 -32.61
C MET A 330 7.27 -6.69 -33.70
N ARG A 331 6.94 -7.98 -33.55
CA ARG A 331 7.27 -8.99 -34.54
C ARG A 331 6.47 -8.72 -35.81
N LYS A 332 7.13 -8.34 -36.91
CA LYS A 332 6.45 -8.17 -38.20
C LYS A 332 5.89 -9.54 -38.63
N ARG A 333 4.57 -9.64 -38.80
CA ARG A 333 3.97 -10.84 -39.43
C ARG A 333 4.51 -10.95 -40.85
N ALA A 334 4.96 -12.13 -41.25
CA ALA A 334 5.38 -12.37 -42.62
C ALA A 334 4.18 -12.14 -43.55
N LEU A 335 4.25 -11.09 -44.38
CA LEU A 335 3.30 -10.88 -45.46
C LEU A 335 3.57 -11.96 -46.52
N TRP A 336 2.68 -12.93 -46.62
CA TRP A 336 2.74 -13.94 -47.68
C TRP A 336 2.45 -13.22 -49.00
N LYS A 337 3.41 -13.29 -49.92
CA LYS A 337 3.26 -12.75 -51.27
C LYS A 337 2.47 -13.80 -52.07
N VAL A 338 1.26 -13.45 -52.51
CA VAL A 338 0.51 -14.26 -53.47
C VAL A 338 1.18 -14.04 -54.82
N ASN A 339 1.80 -15.08 -55.38
CA ASN A 339 2.21 -15.03 -56.78
C ASN A 339 0.98 -15.37 -57.62
N SER A 340 0.56 -14.40 -58.44
CA SER A 340 -0.49 -14.54 -59.45
C SER A 340 0.05 -15.15 -60.73
#